data_AF-A0A940CPC7-F1
#
_entry.id   AF-A0A940CPC7-F1
#
_cell.length_a   1.000
_cell.length_b   1.000
_cell.length_c   1.000
_cell.angle_alpha   90.00
_cell.angle_beta   90.00
_cell.angle_gamma   90.00
#
_symmetry.space_group_name_H-M   'P 1'
#
loop_
_entity.id
_entity.type
_entity.pdbx_description
1 polymer ?
#
loop_
_entity_poly.entity_id
_entity_poly.type
_entity_poly.pdbx_seq_one_letter_code
_entity_poly.pdbx_strand_id
1 'polypeptide(L)'
;MRVLVIGNGGREHALCIFINKSPICNKLFCIPGSDSIQEIADCFKIDPMNNDDVIDFCKEHKIDFVVVGPELPLSNGIVNKLSEAKIAVFGPDKASSQLESSKIFMKNICKKHNVPTAKYSIFDNEKKAMDFLNTVNFPTVIKADGLAAGKGVIIAKNKNEAAKTIKNIMSKRIFGASGENIIIEEFLE
;
A
#
# COMPACT_ATOMS: atom_id res chain seq x y z
N MET A 1 4.57 14.79 -24.12
CA MET A 1 4.59 14.65 -22.66
C MET A 1 5.71 13.69 -22.24
N ARG A 2 6.46 14.02 -21.20
CA ARG A 2 7.52 13.20 -20.58
C ARG A 2 6.93 12.57 -19.32
N VAL A 3 6.79 11.26 -19.31
CA VAL A 3 6.08 10.53 -18.26
C VAL A 3 7.06 9.72 -17.43
N LEU A 4 6.89 9.75 -16.11
CA LEU A 4 7.59 8.87 -15.18
C LEU A 4 6.62 7.86 -14.56
N VAL A 5 6.95 6.58 -14.63
CA VAL A 5 6.27 5.52 -13.88
C VAL A 5 7.13 5.11 -12.69
N ILE A 6 6.56 5.14 -11.48
CA ILE A 6 7.26 4.69 -10.26
C ILE A 6 6.86 3.23 -9.98
N GLY A 7 7.88 2.37 -9.82
CA GLY A 7 7.80 0.95 -9.45
C GLY A 7 8.61 0.06 -10.41
N ASN A 8 8.51 -1.25 -10.22
CA ASN A 8 9.38 -2.23 -10.86
C ASN A 8 8.73 -3.61 -11.12
N GLY A 9 7.44 -3.75 -10.83
CA GLY A 9 6.72 -5.01 -10.99
C GLY A 9 6.03 -5.16 -12.33
N GLY A 10 5.25 -6.25 -12.47
CA GLY A 10 4.44 -6.49 -13.67
C GLY A 10 3.34 -5.44 -13.89
N ARG A 11 2.83 -4.82 -12.82
CA ARG A 11 1.87 -3.70 -12.92
C ARG A 11 2.51 -2.51 -13.63
N GLU A 12 3.71 -2.12 -13.23
CA GLU A 12 4.41 -0.99 -13.85
C GLU A 12 4.87 -1.32 -15.26
N HIS A 13 5.26 -2.57 -15.53
CA HIS A 13 5.52 -3.01 -16.90
C HIS A 13 4.28 -2.86 -17.79
N ALA A 14 3.10 -3.30 -17.33
CA ALA A 14 1.86 -3.12 -18.07
C ALA A 14 1.53 -1.63 -18.28
N LEU A 15 1.68 -0.79 -17.25
CA LEU A 15 1.51 0.66 -17.37
C LEU A 15 2.44 1.24 -18.44
N CYS A 16 3.72 0.90 -18.42
CA CYS A 16 4.70 1.36 -19.41
C CYS A 16 4.31 0.93 -20.84
N ILE A 17 3.86 -0.33 -21.03
CA ILE A 17 3.40 -0.82 -22.35
C ILE A 17 2.27 0.07 -22.90
N PHE A 18 1.26 0.39 -22.09
CA PHE A 18 0.11 1.15 -22.56
C PHE A 18 0.38 2.65 -22.67
N ILE A 19 1.18 3.22 -21.76
CA ILE A 19 1.58 4.63 -21.82
C ILE A 19 2.44 4.88 -23.07
N ASN A 20 3.37 3.98 -23.40
CA ASN A 20 4.24 4.10 -24.57
C ASN A 20 3.48 4.07 -25.91
N LYS A 21 2.26 3.50 -25.94
CA LYS A 21 1.39 3.50 -27.12
C LYS A 21 0.63 4.82 -27.31
N SER A 22 0.65 5.70 -26.33
CA SER A 22 -0.11 6.95 -26.38
C SER A 22 0.54 7.96 -27.31
N PRO A 23 -0.19 8.58 -28.26
CA PRO A 23 0.39 9.54 -29.20
C PRO A 23 0.88 10.84 -28.53
N ILE A 24 0.47 11.11 -27.29
CA ILE A 24 0.93 12.28 -26.52
C ILE A 24 2.17 11.97 -25.65
N CYS A 25 2.55 10.69 -25.50
CA CYS A 25 3.76 10.30 -24.79
C CYS A 25 4.97 10.46 -25.73
N ASN A 26 5.86 11.39 -25.40
CA ASN A 26 7.08 11.65 -26.17
C ASN A 26 8.27 10.85 -25.59
N LYS A 27 8.37 10.78 -24.27
CA LYS A 27 9.44 10.06 -23.58
C LYS A 27 8.91 9.42 -22.31
N LEU A 28 9.29 8.17 -22.08
CA LEU A 28 8.85 7.38 -20.94
C LEU A 28 10.06 7.00 -20.07
N PHE A 29 9.92 7.22 -18.77
CA PHE A 29 10.89 6.93 -17.74
C PHE A 29 10.29 5.96 -16.73
N CYS A 30 11.12 5.15 -16.08
CA CYS A 30 10.70 4.33 -14.96
C CYS A 30 11.74 4.30 -13.85
N ILE A 31 11.30 4.36 -12.58
CA ILE A 31 12.17 4.22 -11.42
C ILE A 31 11.60 3.25 -10.38
N PRO A 32 12.37 2.27 -9.88
CA PRO A 32 13.66 1.86 -10.40
C PRO A 32 13.56 1.09 -11.74
N GLY A 33 12.35 0.69 -12.13
CA GLY A 33 12.13 -0.18 -13.28
C GLY A 33 12.66 -1.60 -13.09
N SER A 34 12.65 -2.38 -14.16
CA SER A 34 13.20 -3.73 -14.24
C SER A 34 13.80 -3.96 -15.63
N ASP A 35 14.55 -5.04 -15.82
CA ASP A 35 15.17 -5.34 -17.12
C ASP A 35 14.12 -5.44 -18.24
N SER A 36 12.97 -6.04 -17.95
CA SER A 36 11.83 -6.08 -18.88
C SER A 36 11.23 -4.70 -19.18
N ILE A 37 11.28 -3.75 -18.23
CA ILE A 37 10.76 -2.39 -18.46
C ILE A 37 11.75 -1.56 -19.29
N GLN A 38 13.06 -1.85 -19.21
CA GLN A 38 14.09 -1.16 -20.00
C GLN A 38 13.91 -1.31 -21.51
N GLU A 39 13.21 -2.34 -21.96
CA GLU A 39 12.85 -2.52 -23.37
C GLU A 39 11.85 -1.46 -23.87
N ILE A 40 11.14 -0.77 -22.97
CA ILE A 40 10.03 0.14 -23.28
C ILE A 40 10.22 1.55 -22.71
N ALA A 41 10.97 1.70 -21.61
CA ALA A 41 11.18 2.96 -20.91
C ALA A 41 12.62 3.10 -20.41
N ASP A 42 13.12 4.34 -20.33
CA ASP A 42 14.44 4.59 -19.74
C ASP A 42 14.37 4.37 -18.23
N CYS A 43 15.07 3.37 -17.71
CA CYS A 43 15.05 3.04 -16.29
C CYS A 43 16.26 3.60 -15.54
N PHE A 44 16.02 4.14 -14.34
CA PHE A 44 17.06 4.70 -13.47
C PHE A 44 16.96 4.11 -12.07
N LYS A 45 18.10 3.76 -11.47
CA LYS A 45 18.16 3.17 -10.13
C LYS A 45 17.98 4.24 -9.04
N ILE A 46 16.75 4.69 -8.85
CA ILE A 46 16.36 5.62 -7.79
C ILE A 46 15.42 4.89 -6.83
N ASP A 47 15.65 5.05 -5.53
CA ASP A 47 14.75 4.51 -4.50
C ASP A 47 13.42 5.29 -4.54
N PRO A 48 12.30 4.62 -4.87
CA PRO A 48 11.00 5.29 -4.91
C PRO A 48 10.51 5.77 -3.54
N MET A 49 11.17 5.36 -2.45
CA MET A 49 10.90 5.85 -1.09
C MET A 49 11.65 7.14 -0.74
N ASN A 50 12.66 7.53 -1.50
CA ASN A 50 13.33 8.82 -1.31
C ASN A 50 12.64 9.90 -2.14
N ASN A 51 11.69 10.61 -1.51
CA ASN A 51 10.90 11.64 -2.19
C ASN A 51 11.78 12.75 -2.78
N ASP A 52 12.87 13.15 -2.12
CA ASP A 52 13.71 14.25 -2.58
C ASP A 52 14.44 13.87 -3.88
N ASP A 53 15.02 12.67 -3.94
CA ASP A 53 15.68 12.15 -5.14
C ASP A 53 14.68 12.01 -6.31
N VAL A 54 13.45 11.55 -6.04
CA VAL A 54 12.40 11.45 -7.07
C VAL A 54 12.04 12.83 -7.62
N ILE A 55 11.94 13.84 -6.75
CA ILE A 55 11.61 15.21 -7.15
C ILE A 55 12.74 15.82 -7.99
N ASP A 56 13.99 15.61 -7.59
CA ASP A 56 15.14 16.14 -8.31
C ASP A 56 15.31 15.45 -9.67
N PHE A 57 15.08 14.13 -9.74
CA PHE A 57 14.97 13.42 -11.02
C PHE A 57 13.88 14.02 -11.92
N CYS A 58 12.70 14.30 -11.36
CA CYS A 58 11.62 14.91 -12.14
C CYS A 58 12.01 16.28 -12.72
N LYS A 59 12.72 17.11 -11.96
CA LYS A 59 13.20 18.42 -12.42
C LYS A 59 14.28 18.27 -13.50
N GLU A 60 15.30 17.44 -13.25
CA GLU A 60 16.41 17.20 -14.17
C GLU A 60 15.91 16.69 -15.51
N HIS A 61 15.03 15.68 -15.48
CA HIS A 61 14.47 15.07 -16.67
C HIS A 61 13.24 15.81 -17.21
N LYS A 62 12.84 16.95 -16.64
CA LYS A 62 11.67 17.75 -17.06
C LYS A 62 10.41 16.89 -17.22
N ILE A 63 10.09 16.11 -16.19
CA ILE A 63 8.92 15.23 -16.17
C ILE A 63 7.65 16.07 -16.10
N ASP A 64 6.73 15.81 -17.02
CA ASP A 64 5.44 16.50 -17.10
C ASP A 64 4.38 15.81 -16.24
N PHE A 65 4.43 14.47 -16.15
CA PHE A 65 3.42 13.66 -15.49
C PHE A 65 4.01 12.41 -14.84
N VAL A 66 3.67 12.17 -13.58
CA VAL A 66 4.11 11.00 -12.80
C VAL A 66 2.94 10.05 -12.57
N VAL A 67 3.16 8.75 -12.75
CA VAL A 67 2.21 7.68 -12.39
C VAL A 67 2.84 6.83 -11.29
N VAL A 68 2.23 6.80 -10.12
CA VAL A 68 2.74 6.00 -8.98
C VAL A 68 2.09 4.62 -8.99
N GLY A 69 2.88 3.58 -9.19
CA GLY A 69 2.42 2.20 -9.19
C GLY A 69 2.24 1.61 -7.79
N PRO A 70 3.31 1.53 -6.97
CA PRO A 70 3.27 0.88 -5.66
C PRO A 70 2.64 1.75 -4.57
N GLU A 71 2.04 1.06 -3.61
CA GLU A 71 1.32 1.60 -2.45
C GLU A 71 2.24 2.27 -1.42
N LEU A 72 3.49 1.81 -1.30
CA LEU A 72 4.42 2.32 -0.29
C LEU A 72 4.79 3.80 -0.54
N PRO A 73 5.23 4.23 -1.74
CA PRO A 73 5.47 5.65 -2.02
C PRO A 73 4.22 6.53 -1.80
N LEU A 74 3.02 6.02 -2.13
CA LEU A 74 1.76 6.73 -1.88
C LEU A 74 1.55 6.97 -0.38
N SER A 75 1.78 5.95 0.46
CA SER A 75 1.72 6.09 1.92
C SER A 75 2.82 6.99 2.50
N ASN A 76 3.95 7.11 1.79
CA ASN A 76 5.04 8.02 2.14
C ASN A 76 4.82 9.47 1.66
N GLY A 77 3.72 9.75 0.96
CA GLY A 77 3.36 11.10 0.54
C GLY A 77 4.13 11.65 -0.65
N ILE A 78 4.62 10.78 -1.55
CA ILE A 78 5.25 11.22 -2.80
C ILE A 78 4.34 12.15 -3.61
N VAL A 79 3.03 11.86 -3.63
CA VAL A 79 2.02 12.66 -4.34
C VAL A 79 1.94 14.09 -3.78
N ASN A 80 2.00 14.24 -2.45
CA ASN A 80 2.04 15.56 -1.82
C ASN A 80 3.29 16.33 -2.25
N LYS A 81 4.46 15.67 -2.22
CA LYS A 81 5.73 16.28 -2.60
C LYS A 81 5.80 16.70 -4.07
N LEU A 82 5.30 15.86 -4.97
CA LEU A 82 5.19 16.18 -6.39
C LEU A 82 4.25 17.37 -6.63
N SER A 83 3.11 17.39 -5.93
CA SER A 83 2.14 18.49 -6.03
C SER A 83 2.70 19.81 -5.50
N GLU A 84 3.41 19.80 -4.36
CA GLU A 84 4.13 20.95 -3.81
C GLU A 84 5.16 21.50 -4.81
N ALA A 85 5.85 20.59 -5.52
CA ALA A 85 6.80 20.93 -6.59
C ALA A 85 6.13 21.28 -7.94
N LYS A 86 4.79 21.36 -7.99
CA LYS A 86 3.99 21.65 -9.19
C LYS A 86 4.20 20.66 -10.35
N ILE A 87 4.52 19.41 -10.02
CA ILE A 87 4.60 18.30 -10.98
C ILE A 87 3.28 17.54 -10.95
N ALA A 88 2.65 17.37 -12.11
CA ALA A 88 1.39 16.64 -12.19
C ALA A 88 1.62 15.15 -11.88
N VAL A 89 0.76 14.59 -11.03
CA VAL A 89 0.92 13.22 -10.53
C VAL A 89 -0.43 12.52 -10.43
N PHE A 90 -0.45 11.25 -10.82
CA PHE A 90 -1.55 10.34 -10.63
C PHE A 90 -1.29 9.41 -9.44
N GLY A 91 -2.10 9.57 -8.41
CA GLY A 91 -2.10 8.77 -7.19
C GLY A 91 -2.82 9.51 -6.05
N PRO A 92 -3.32 8.81 -5.03
CA PRO A 92 -3.86 9.46 -3.84
C PRO A 92 -2.76 10.17 -3.04
N ASP A 93 -3.11 11.29 -2.41
CA ASP A 93 -2.24 11.91 -1.42
C ASP A 93 -2.08 11.04 -0.16
N LYS A 94 -1.16 11.41 0.73
CA LYS A 94 -0.86 10.66 1.95
C LYS A 94 -2.09 10.47 2.86
N ALA A 95 -2.98 11.46 2.90
CA ALA A 95 -4.20 11.37 3.72
C ALA A 95 -5.18 10.37 3.11
N SER A 96 -5.39 10.42 1.80
CA SER A 96 -6.30 9.53 1.07
C SER A 96 -5.77 8.11 0.98
N SER A 97 -4.44 7.93 0.91
CA SER A 97 -3.80 6.61 0.89
C SER A 97 -3.96 5.83 2.21
N GLN A 98 -4.48 6.47 3.28
CA GLN A 98 -4.87 5.77 4.51
C GLN A 98 -6.00 4.75 4.29
N LEU A 99 -6.81 4.89 3.23
CA LEU A 99 -7.81 3.89 2.87
C LEU A 99 -7.20 2.50 2.58
N GLU A 100 -5.92 2.44 2.21
CA GLU A 100 -5.19 1.19 2.02
C GLU A 100 -4.13 0.97 3.12
N SER A 101 -3.39 2.02 3.47
CA SER A 101 -2.26 1.92 4.40
C SER A 101 -2.66 1.74 5.87
N SER A 102 -3.92 2.00 6.23
CA SER A 102 -4.49 1.64 7.54
C SER A 102 -5.86 0.98 7.34
N LYS A 103 -5.92 -0.32 7.63
CA LYS A 103 -7.20 -1.05 7.60
C LYS A 103 -8.16 -0.50 8.66
N ILE A 104 -7.65 -0.04 9.81
CA ILE A 104 -8.46 0.56 10.87
C ILE A 104 -9.14 1.82 10.36
N PHE A 105 -8.38 2.69 9.68
CA PHE A 105 -8.91 3.90 9.06
C PHE A 105 -10.03 3.56 8.08
N MET A 106 -9.77 2.63 7.15
CA MET A 106 -10.77 2.17 6.17
C MET A 106 -12.04 1.65 6.84
N LYS A 107 -11.91 0.78 7.85
CA LYS A 107 -13.07 0.23 8.57
C LYS A 107 -13.88 1.29 9.29
N ASN A 108 -13.22 2.28 9.89
CA ASN A 108 -13.88 3.40 10.53
C ASN A 108 -14.62 4.30 9.52
N ILE A 109 -14.06 4.51 8.33
CA ILE A 109 -14.76 5.19 7.23
C ILE A 109 -16.00 4.40 6.80
N CYS A 110 -15.88 3.09 6.60
CA CYS A 110 -17.02 2.25 6.26
C CYS A 110 -18.13 2.32 7.32
N LYS A 111 -17.76 2.21 8.61
CA LYS A 111 -18.70 2.33 9.73
C LYS A 111 -19.37 3.71 9.77
N LYS A 112 -18.61 4.78 9.60
CA LYS A 112 -19.12 6.17 9.62
C LYS A 112 -20.11 6.43 8.50
N HIS A 113 -19.89 5.84 7.33
CA HIS A 113 -20.68 6.09 6.12
C HIS A 113 -21.65 4.94 5.77
N ASN A 114 -21.86 3.99 6.69
CA ASN A 114 -22.72 2.82 6.48
C ASN A 114 -22.37 2.02 5.21
N VAL A 115 -21.09 1.95 4.84
CA VAL A 115 -20.62 1.09 3.76
C VAL A 115 -20.55 -0.34 4.29
N PRO A 116 -21.25 -1.31 3.67
CA PRO A 116 -21.23 -2.70 4.12
C PRO A 116 -19.82 -3.27 4.17
N THR A 117 -19.46 -3.88 5.29
CA THR A 117 -18.17 -4.54 5.51
C THR A 117 -18.31 -5.54 6.65
N ALA A 118 -17.36 -6.49 6.76
CA ALA A 118 -17.30 -7.46 7.85
C ALA A 118 -17.39 -6.77 9.23
N LYS A 119 -18.15 -7.32 10.17
CA LYS A 119 -18.07 -6.91 11.58
C LYS A 119 -16.65 -7.07 12.09
N TYR A 120 -16.17 -6.11 12.86
CA TYR A 120 -14.78 -6.03 13.26
C TYR A 120 -14.59 -5.49 14.68
N SER A 121 -13.45 -5.81 15.27
CA SER A 121 -12.94 -5.16 16.48
C SER A 121 -11.45 -4.89 16.34
N ILE A 122 -11.01 -3.79 16.94
CA ILE A 122 -9.65 -3.26 16.84
C ILE A 122 -8.93 -3.54 18.15
N PHE A 123 -7.66 -3.95 18.07
CA PHE A 123 -6.84 -4.22 19.24
C PHE A 123 -5.44 -3.63 19.10
N ASP A 124 -5.03 -2.89 20.13
CA ASP A 124 -3.68 -2.36 20.36
C ASP A 124 -2.92 -3.15 21.44
N ASN A 125 -3.59 -4.14 22.03
CA ASN A 125 -3.09 -4.93 23.14
C ASN A 125 -3.33 -6.43 22.92
N GLU A 126 -2.25 -7.22 22.97
CA GLU A 126 -2.30 -8.67 22.75
C GLU A 126 -3.26 -9.37 23.71
N LYS A 127 -3.24 -9.03 25.01
CA LYS A 127 -4.11 -9.69 25.99
C LYS A 127 -5.59 -9.45 25.67
N LYS A 128 -5.97 -8.20 25.37
CA LYS A 128 -7.35 -7.88 24.97
C LYS A 128 -7.77 -8.63 23.70
N ALA A 129 -6.88 -8.73 22.72
CA ALA A 129 -7.14 -9.48 21.49
C ALA A 129 -7.34 -10.98 21.75
N MET A 130 -6.53 -11.56 22.64
CA MET A 130 -6.62 -12.97 23.05
C MET A 130 -7.91 -13.24 23.84
N ASP A 131 -8.31 -12.32 24.72
CA ASP A 131 -9.55 -12.42 25.48
C ASP A 131 -10.77 -12.36 24.54
N PHE A 132 -10.73 -11.52 23.51
CA PHE A 132 -11.78 -11.42 22.48
C PHE A 132 -11.95 -12.70 21.66
N LEU A 133 -10.93 -13.56 21.54
CA LEU A 133 -11.08 -14.84 20.85
C LEU A 133 -12.10 -15.78 21.53
N ASN A 134 -12.51 -15.51 22.77
CA ASN A 134 -13.58 -16.25 23.44
C ASN A 134 -14.99 -15.87 22.96
N THR A 135 -15.12 -14.75 22.25
CA THR A 135 -16.43 -14.21 21.83
C THR A 135 -16.68 -14.30 20.33
N VAL A 136 -15.70 -14.78 19.55
CA VAL A 136 -15.80 -14.87 18.09
C VAL A 136 -16.16 -16.27 17.62
N ASN A 137 -16.78 -16.35 16.44
CA ASN A 137 -16.95 -17.60 15.72
C ASN A 137 -15.74 -17.87 14.82
N PHE A 138 -15.50 -19.14 14.51
CA PHE A 138 -14.45 -19.55 13.59
C PHE A 138 -15.05 -20.10 12.28
N PRO A 139 -14.41 -19.87 11.12
CA PRO A 139 -13.15 -19.14 10.94
C PRO A 139 -13.28 -17.63 11.23
N THR A 140 -12.19 -17.01 11.67
CA THR A 140 -12.09 -15.55 11.87
C THR A 140 -10.87 -15.02 11.13
N VAL A 141 -10.90 -13.74 10.75
CA VAL A 141 -9.83 -13.11 9.99
C VAL A 141 -9.06 -12.13 10.89
N ILE A 142 -7.75 -12.33 11.00
CA ILE A 142 -6.85 -11.45 11.73
C ILE A 142 -6.02 -10.67 10.71
N LYS A 143 -6.02 -9.35 10.83
CA LYS A 143 -5.31 -8.45 9.92
C LYS A 143 -4.40 -7.52 10.69
N ALA A 144 -3.15 -7.39 10.28
CA ALA A 144 -2.28 -6.28 10.70
C ALA A 144 -2.85 -4.97 10.12
N ASP A 145 -2.84 -3.88 10.89
CA ASP A 145 -3.40 -2.60 10.42
C ASP A 145 -2.67 -2.07 9.19
N GLY A 146 -1.34 -1.92 9.32
CA GLY A 146 -0.49 -1.28 8.32
C GLY A 146 -0.24 -2.11 7.05
N LEU A 147 0.57 -1.55 6.16
CA LEU A 147 1.07 -2.25 4.98
C LEU A 147 2.00 -3.40 5.39
N ALA A 148 1.68 -4.61 4.93
CA ALA A 148 2.38 -5.84 5.31
C ALA A 148 2.73 -6.69 4.07
N ALA A 149 3.00 -6.02 2.94
CA ALA A 149 3.36 -6.65 1.66
C ALA A 149 2.43 -7.80 1.24
N GLY A 150 1.11 -7.61 1.41
CA GLY A 150 0.09 -8.62 1.11
C GLY A 150 0.03 -9.83 2.06
N LYS A 151 0.90 -9.91 3.07
CA LYS A 151 0.99 -11.06 4.00
C LYS A 151 0.30 -10.82 5.35
N GLY A 152 -0.17 -9.60 5.59
CA GLY A 152 -0.76 -9.19 6.87
C GLY A 152 -2.22 -9.62 7.08
N VAL A 153 -2.76 -10.55 6.28
CA VAL A 153 -4.13 -11.05 6.40
C VAL A 153 -4.07 -12.56 6.60
N ILE A 154 -4.63 -13.05 7.71
CA ILE A 154 -4.59 -14.47 8.09
C ILE A 154 -5.99 -14.92 8.47
N ILE A 155 -6.47 -15.99 7.83
CA ILE A 155 -7.70 -16.67 8.20
C ILE A 155 -7.34 -17.76 9.21
N ALA A 156 -7.82 -17.63 10.44
CA ALA A 156 -7.64 -18.61 11.49
C ALA A 156 -8.87 -19.50 11.59
N LYS A 157 -8.70 -20.81 11.44
CA LYS A 157 -9.79 -21.79 11.45
C LYS A 157 -10.24 -22.19 12.85
N ASN A 158 -9.45 -21.87 13.86
CA ASN A 158 -9.72 -22.19 15.26
C ASN A 158 -8.97 -21.22 16.18
N LYS A 159 -9.32 -21.28 17.48
CA LYS A 159 -8.75 -20.42 18.52
C LYS A 159 -7.23 -20.54 18.65
N ASN A 160 -6.66 -21.73 18.47
CA ASN A 160 -5.22 -21.94 18.59
C ASN A 160 -4.44 -21.26 17.46
N GLU A 161 -4.93 -21.38 16.22
CA GLU A 161 -4.37 -20.67 15.07
C GLU A 161 -4.49 -19.15 15.23
N ALA A 162 -5.63 -18.67 15.71
CA ALA A 162 -5.87 -17.25 15.96
C ALA A 162 -4.90 -16.71 17.02
N ALA A 163 -4.79 -17.39 18.15
CA ALA A 163 -3.87 -17.03 19.24
C ALA A 163 -2.41 -16.99 18.78
N LYS A 164 -1.98 -18.00 18.01
CA LYS A 164 -0.63 -18.03 17.41
C LYS A 164 -0.40 -16.85 16.47
N THR A 165 -1.42 -16.49 15.69
CA THR A 165 -1.37 -15.38 14.74
C THR A 165 -1.23 -14.04 15.47
N ILE A 166 -2.05 -13.78 16.48
CA ILE A 166 -1.97 -12.56 17.31
C ILE A 166 -0.56 -12.42 17.91
N LYS A 167 -0.04 -13.49 18.53
CA LYS A 167 1.31 -13.49 19.13
C LYS A 167 2.40 -13.23 18.09
N ASN A 168 2.30 -13.81 16.91
CA ASN A 168 3.26 -13.58 15.84
C ASN A 168 3.24 -12.10 15.37
N ILE A 169 2.06 -11.51 15.20
CA ILE A 169 1.93 -10.12 14.75
C ILE A 169 2.38 -9.14 15.84
N MET A 170 1.83 -9.26 17.06
CA MET A 170 1.94 -8.23 18.08
C MET A 170 3.19 -8.35 18.96
N SER A 171 3.57 -9.56 19.39
CA SER A 171 4.76 -9.74 20.25
C SER A 171 6.01 -10.10 19.45
N LYS A 172 5.92 -10.95 18.42
CA LYS A 172 7.08 -11.24 17.56
C LYS A 172 7.32 -10.19 16.47
N ARG A 173 6.41 -9.24 16.29
CA ARG A 173 6.57 -8.10 15.38
C ARG A 173 6.94 -8.51 13.95
N ILE A 174 6.36 -9.60 13.42
CA ILE A 174 6.71 -10.11 12.08
C ILE A 174 6.43 -9.09 10.95
N PHE A 175 5.64 -8.05 11.22
CA PHE A 175 5.34 -6.95 10.30
C PHE A 175 5.81 -5.58 10.83
N GLY A 176 6.70 -5.56 11.82
CA GLY A 176 7.17 -4.31 12.45
C GLY A 176 6.03 -3.45 13.00
N ALA A 177 6.09 -2.15 12.75
CA ALA A 177 5.09 -1.17 13.18
C ALA A 177 3.70 -1.43 12.58
N SER A 178 3.61 -2.03 11.38
CA SER A 178 2.34 -2.37 10.75
C SER A 178 1.49 -3.35 11.56
N GLY A 179 2.12 -4.11 12.47
CA GLY A 179 1.48 -5.06 13.38
C GLY A 179 1.27 -4.54 14.81
N GLU A 180 1.48 -3.25 15.09
CA GLU A 180 1.17 -2.64 16.40
C GLU A 180 -0.30 -2.74 16.76
N ASN A 181 -1.15 -2.50 15.77
CA ASN A 181 -2.57 -2.68 15.87
C ASN A 181 -3.01 -3.82 14.95
N ILE A 182 -4.02 -4.56 15.39
CA ILE A 182 -4.66 -5.58 14.58
C ILE A 182 -6.17 -5.36 14.54
N ILE A 183 -6.77 -5.94 13.52
CA ILE A 183 -8.21 -6.06 13.38
C ILE A 183 -8.57 -7.55 13.40
N ILE A 184 -9.58 -7.90 14.18
CA ILE A 184 -10.22 -9.22 14.15
C ILE A 184 -11.60 -9.02 13.52
N GLU A 185 -11.86 -9.71 12.42
CA GLU A 185 -13.08 -9.60 11.63
C GLU A 185 -13.81 -10.94 11.49
N GLU A 186 -15.12 -10.86 11.28
CA GLU A 186 -15.88 -12.03 10.82
C GLU A 186 -15.38 -12.49 9.45
N PHE A 187 -15.41 -13.80 9.23
CA PHE A 187 -15.17 -14.38 7.91
C PHE A 187 -16.44 -14.22 7.07
N LEU A 188 -16.28 -13.85 5.80
CA LEU A 188 -17.39 -13.71 4.84
C LEU A 188 -17.26 -14.82 3.78
N GLU A 189 -18.39 -15.42 3.42
CA GLU A 189 -18.54 -16.43 2.36
C GLU A 189 -19.11 -15.84 1.07
#